data_AF-A0AA42X4X9-F1
#
_entry.id   AF-A0AA42X4X9-F1
#
_cell.length_a   1.000
_cell.length_b   1.000
_cell.length_c   1.000
_cell.angle_alpha   90.00
_cell.angle_beta   90.00
_cell.angle_gamma   90.00
#
_symmetry.space_group_name_H-M   'P 1'
#
loop_
_entity.id
_entity.type
_entity.pdbx_description
1 polymer ?
#
loop_
_entity_poly.entity_id
_entity_poly.type
_entity_poly.pdbx_seq_one_letter_code
_entity_poly.pdbx_strand_id
1 'polypeptide(L)'
;MDQSRWVRDPKKVQAALVLQPDDSITTLRDIKIYIPARFIEKKLASVGNDTRSVGIFAVVVDDKYYAVNRVDAMMRLTPTTTATVKFDGESYLEFRFPPGSTVYADRKLVRDDGLVYQIFNEMISKGRVPWYLNYEDLGKLFETAESHANVRFGAIHAILEMFAAAIARDPNDRTKFYRHVYEEINGKPKSLPTVIPFVSITFGTTNTTSRLMGSYVDEGMNSALVNPSTRNEDMEDMLRR
;
A
#
# COMPACT_ATOMS: atom_id res chain seq x y z
N MET A 1 5.02 1.06 18.51
CA MET A 1 3.57 0.86 18.68
C MET A 1 3.21 -0.44 18.00
N ASP A 2 2.17 -1.09 18.53
CA ASP A 2 1.66 -2.35 17.99
C ASP A 2 0.36 -2.06 17.23
N GLN A 3 0.36 -2.26 15.91
CA GLN A 3 -0.83 -2.07 15.08
C GLN A 3 -1.87 -3.20 15.22
N SER A 4 -1.48 -4.36 15.78
CA SER A 4 -2.38 -5.53 15.88
C SER A 4 -3.54 -5.31 16.86
N ARG A 5 -3.43 -4.31 17.74
CA ARG A 5 -4.49 -3.91 18.68
C ARG A 5 -5.72 -3.32 18.00
N TRP A 6 -5.61 -2.88 16.75
CA TRP A 6 -6.71 -2.24 16.03
C TRP A 6 -7.48 -3.22 15.15
N VAL A 7 -8.80 -3.08 15.18
CA VAL A 7 -9.71 -3.89 14.38
C VAL A 7 -10.13 -3.10 13.15
N ARG A 8 -9.98 -3.69 11.96
CA ARG A 8 -10.44 -3.06 10.72
C ARG A 8 -11.96 -3.05 10.67
N ASP A 9 -12.57 -1.87 10.80
CA ASP A 9 -14.02 -1.68 10.73
C ASP A 9 -14.34 -0.32 10.07
N PRO A 10 -14.48 -0.30 8.72
CA PRO A 10 -14.78 0.91 7.98
C PRO A 10 -16.08 1.60 8.41
N LYS A 11 -17.09 0.84 8.87
CA LYS A 11 -18.38 1.41 9.26
C LYS A 11 -18.24 2.24 10.53
N LYS A 12 -17.46 1.77 11.51
CA LYS A 12 -17.18 2.52 12.74
C LYS A 12 -16.41 3.80 12.47
N VAL A 13 -15.45 3.77 11.55
CA VAL A 13 -14.69 4.96 11.16
C VAL A 13 -15.56 5.96 10.41
N GLN A 14 -16.35 5.51 9.44
CA GLN A 14 -17.26 6.38 8.69
C GLN A 14 -18.30 7.04 9.60
N ALA A 15 -18.84 6.32 10.58
CA ALA A 15 -19.78 6.88 11.55
C ALA A 15 -19.19 7.98 12.44
N ALA A 16 -17.86 8.10 12.51
CA ALA A 16 -17.19 9.17 13.24
C ALA A 16 -16.97 10.43 12.39
N LEU A 17 -17.11 10.36 11.06
CA LEU A 17 -16.85 11.46 10.14
C LEU A 17 -18.16 12.09 9.65
N VAL A 18 -18.22 13.42 9.64
CA VAL A 18 -19.41 14.17 9.23
C VAL A 18 -19.04 15.19 8.17
N LEU A 19 -19.71 15.09 7.01
CA LEU A 19 -19.63 16.07 5.94
C LEU A 19 -20.40 17.33 6.35
N GLN A 20 -19.75 18.48 6.21
CA GLN A 20 -20.31 19.78 6.49
C GLN A 20 -20.84 20.45 5.20
N PRO A 21 -21.69 21.48 5.30
CA PRO A 21 -22.23 22.19 4.14
C PRO A 21 -21.17 22.88 3.26
N ASP A 22 -19.96 23.12 3.80
CA ASP A 22 -18.84 23.77 3.11
C ASP A 22 -17.87 22.79 2.44
N ASP A 23 -18.27 21.51 2.28
CA ASP A 23 -17.46 20.38 1.80
C ASP A 23 -16.33 19.93 2.74
N SER A 24 -16.14 20.57 3.90
CA SER A 24 -15.20 20.10 4.90
C SER A 24 -15.74 18.84 5.60
N ILE A 25 -14.83 18.06 6.19
CA ILE A 25 -15.21 16.88 6.97
C ILE A 25 -14.69 17.07 8.38
N THR A 26 -15.59 16.94 9.34
CA THR A 26 -15.31 17.02 10.78
C THR A 26 -15.41 15.65 11.43
N THR A 27 -14.88 15.50 12.63
CA THR A 27 -15.02 14.27 13.42
C THR A 27 -15.89 14.45 14.65
N LEU A 28 -16.71 13.45 14.97
CA LEU A 28 -17.46 13.36 16.23
C LEU A 28 -16.65 12.71 17.36
N ARG A 29 -15.50 12.10 17.03
CA ARG A 29 -14.68 11.29 17.96
C ARG A 29 -13.20 11.64 17.83
N ASP A 30 -12.36 11.15 18.74
CA ASP A 30 -10.91 11.31 18.60
C ASP A 30 -10.43 10.40 17.46
N ILE A 31 -9.82 11.02 16.44
CA ILE A 31 -9.32 10.35 15.24
C ILE A 31 -7.82 10.59 15.10
N LYS A 32 -7.12 9.55 14.63
CA LYS A 32 -5.72 9.62 14.24
C LYS A 32 -5.54 9.16 12.81
N ILE A 33 -4.77 9.89 12.02
CA ILE A 33 -4.36 9.47 10.67
C ILE A 33 -2.89 9.09 10.70
N TYR A 34 -2.56 7.96 10.05
CA TYR A 34 -1.19 7.46 9.97
C TYR A 34 -0.71 7.34 8.53
N ILE A 35 0.44 7.96 8.25
CA ILE A 35 1.18 7.80 6.99
C ILE A 35 2.63 7.44 7.27
N PRO A 36 3.30 6.65 6.42
CA PRO A 36 4.74 6.47 6.53
C PRO A 36 5.48 7.80 6.44
N ALA A 37 6.45 8.05 7.31
CA ALA A 37 7.23 9.29 7.29
C ALA A 37 7.97 9.51 5.96
N ARG A 38 8.37 8.39 5.31
CA ARG A 38 8.99 8.39 3.97
C ARG A 38 8.12 9.00 2.88
N PHE A 39 6.80 9.13 3.07
CA PHE A 39 5.92 9.75 2.08
C PHE A 39 6.34 11.19 1.77
N ILE A 40 6.91 11.92 2.73
CA ILE A 40 7.45 13.27 2.50
C ILE A 40 8.53 13.24 1.40
N GLU A 41 9.53 12.38 1.55
CA GLU A 41 10.64 12.27 0.60
C GLU A 41 10.21 11.75 -0.78
N LYS A 42 9.08 11.04 -0.83
CA LYS A 42 8.52 10.47 -2.06
C LYS A 42 7.49 11.37 -2.73
N LYS A 43 7.31 12.58 -2.22
CA LYS A 43 6.31 13.57 -2.69
C LYS A 43 4.86 13.09 -2.56
N LEU A 44 4.64 12.05 -1.75
CA LEU A 44 3.33 11.52 -1.37
C LEU A 44 2.74 12.25 -0.15
N ALA A 45 3.51 13.11 0.51
CA ALA A 45 3.04 13.98 1.57
C ALA A 45 3.85 15.29 1.63
N SER A 46 3.26 16.33 2.19
CA SER A 46 3.91 17.58 2.56
C SER A 46 3.39 17.99 3.94
N VAL A 47 4.31 18.32 4.85
CA VAL A 47 3.98 18.69 6.23
C VAL A 47 4.68 20.01 6.55
N GLY A 48 3.93 20.96 7.10
CA GLY A 48 4.38 22.34 7.33
C GLY A 48 3.17 23.23 7.56
N ASN A 49 3.15 24.40 6.92
CA ASN A 49 2.01 25.33 7.00
C ASN A 49 0.75 24.76 6.34
N ASP A 50 0.90 23.94 5.30
CA ASP A 50 -0.20 23.23 4.64
C ASP A 50 0.10 21.73 4.65
N THR A 51 -0.65 20.97 5.45
CA THR A 51 -0.44 19.52 5.56
C THR A 51 -1.26 18.82 4.49
N ARG A 52 -0.56 18.14 3.57
CA ARG A 52 -1.17 17.32 2.51
C ARG A 52 -0.61 15.91 2.55
N SER A 53 -1.46 14.94 2.28
CA SER A 53 -1.05 13.55 2.07
C SER A 53 -1.83 12.97 0.91
N VAL A 54 -1.20 12.07 0.15
CA VAL A 54 -1.92 11.15 -0.72
C VAL A 54 -3.02 10.48 0.08
N GLY A 55 -4.19 10.30 -0.51
CA GLY A 55 -5.36 9.67 0.10
C GLY A 55 -5.20 8.17 0.38
N ILE A 56 -3.97 7.70 0.59
CA ILE A 56 -3.64 6.33 0.99
C ILE A 56 -3.08 6.38 2.41
N PHE A 57 -3.95 6.21 3.40
CA PHE A 57 -3.59 6.27 4.82
C PHE A 57 -4.57 5.52 5.72
N ALA A 58 -4.11 5.13 6.91
CA ALA A 58 -5.00 4.61 7.94
C ALA A 58 -5.69 5.74 8.69
N VAL A 59 -6.98 5.56 8.97
CA VAL A 59 -7.77 6.40 9.86
C VAL A 59 -8.18 5.53 11.05
N VAL A 60 -7.75 5.90 12.26
CA VAL A 60 -8.00 5.18 13.51
C VAL A 60 -8.94 5.99 14.38
N VAL A 61 -9.96 5.35 14.94
CA VAL A 61 -10.96 5.96 15.82
C VAL A 61 -10.94 5.25 17.18
N ASP A 62 -10.95 6.05 18.25
CA ASP A 62 -10.92 5.60 19.65
C ASP A 62 -9.76 4.66 20.01
N ASP A 63 -8.65 4.73 19.27
CA ASP A 63 -7.53 3.78 19.41
C ASP A 63 -7.95 2.30 19.33
N LYS A 64 -9.07 2.00 18.65
CA LYS A 64 -9.65 0.65 18.60
C LYS A 64 -10.01 0.20 17.20
N TYR A 65 -10.67 1.06 16.41
CA TYR A 65 -11.11 0.70 15.07
C TYR A 65 -10.30 1.46 14.04
N TYR A 66 -10.01 0.83 12.90
CA TYR A 66 -9.37 1.53 11.78
C TYR A 66 -10.04 1.24 10.44
N ALA A 67 -9.82 2.16 9.51
CA ALA A 67 -10.16 2.03 8.11
C ALA A 67 -9.01 2.57 7.27
N VAL A 68 -9.08 2.31 5.97
CA VAL A 68 -8.05 2.74 5.01
C VAL A 68 -8.70 3.65 4.00
N ASN A 69 -8.19 4.86 3.85
CA ASN A 69 -8.48 5.71 2.72
C ASN A 69 -7.62 5.23 1.53
N ARG A 70 -8.17 5.21 0.32
CA ARG A 70 -7.52 4.76 -0.92
C ARG A 70 -7.87 5.67 -2.09
N VAL A 71 -7.82 6.97 -1.86
CA VAL A 71 -8.06 8.00 -2.88
C VAL A 71 -6.74 8.40 -3.53
N ASP A 72 -6.69 8.31 -4.86
CA ASP A 72 -5.54 8.64 -5.71
C ASP A 72 -5.40 10.15 -5.93
N ALA A 73 -5.40 10.92 -4.84
CA ALA A 73 -5.26 12.37 -4.86
C ALA A 73 -4.57 12.88 -3.59
N MET A 74 -4.00 14.08 -3.66
CA MET A 74 -3.51 14.78 -2.47
C MET A 74 -4.69 15.37 -1.70
N MET A 75 -4.86 14.93 -0.46
CA MET A 75 -5.87 15.41 0.48
C MET A 75 -5.25 16.39 1.46
N ARG A 76 -5.95 17.50 1.72
CA ARG A 76 -5.55 18.50 2.70
C ARG A 76 -6.05 18.13 4.10
N LEU A 77 -5.11 17.88 5.00
CA LEU A 77 -5.35 17.51 6.38
C LEU A 77 -5.18 18.73 7.29
N THR A 78 -5.99 18.81 8.34
CA THR A 78 -5.93 19.91 9.33
C THR A 78 -5.68 19.37 10.75
N PRO A 79 -4.57 18.66 11.00
CA PRO A 79 -4.30 18.07 12.30
C PRO A 79 -4.14 19.13 13.39
N THR A 80 -4.61 18.82 14.58
CA THR A 80 -4.32 19.63 15.78
C THR A 80 -2.89 19.40 16.26
N THR A 81 -2.42 18.16 16.19
CA THR A 81 -1.04 17.80 16.54
C THR A 81 -0.49 16.78 15.56
N THR A 82 0.81 16.89 15.28
CA THR A 82 1.57 15.93 14.48
C THR A 82 2.69 15.35 15.33
N ALA A 83 2.81 14.02 15.35
CA ALA A 83 3.87 13.31 16.06
C ALA A 83 4.51 12.24 15.16
N THR A 84 5.73 11.82 15.50
CA THR A 84 6.38 10.69 14.83
C THR A 84 6.32 9.46 15.73
N VAL A 85 5.85 8.35 15.17
CA VAL A 85 5.67 7.07 15.87
C VAL A 85 6.33 5.96 15.08
N LYS A 86 6.61 4.81 15.72
CA LYS A 86 7.22 3.65 15.04
C LYS A 86 6.30 2.43 15.07
N PHE A 87 6.15 1.77 13.93
CA PHE A 87 5.49 0.46 13.77
C PHE A 87 6.50 -0.48 13.12
N ASP A 88 6.81 -1.61 13.78
CA ASP A 88 7.79 -2.60 13.30
C ASP A 88 9.14 -1.99 12.83
N GLY A 89 9.62 -0.97 13.55
CA GLY A 89 10.86 -0.26 13.24
C GLY A 89 10.73 0.84 12.18
N GLU A 90 9.62 0.91 11.45
CA GLU A 90 9.35 1.96 10.47
C GLU A 90 8.72 3.21 11.11
N SER A 91 9.21 4.39 10.73
CA SER A 91 8.67 5.68 11.19
C SER A 91 7.40 6.06 10.42
N TYR A 92 6.37 6.46 11.15
CA TYR A 92 5.10 6.99 10.67
C TYR A 92 4.85 8.36 11.29
N LEU A 93 4.12 9.20 10.55
CA LEU A 93 3.52 10.41 11.10
C LEU A 93 2.12 10.08 11.60
N GLU A 94 1.85 10.50 12.83
CA GLU A 94 0.56 10.48 13.48
C GLU A 94 -0.03 11.89 13.47
N PHE A 95 -1.18 12.04 12.83
CA PHE A 95 -1.96 13.27 12.79
C PHE A 95 -3.18 13.12 13.69
N ARG A 96 -3.34 13.96 14.72
CA ARG A 96 -4.45 13.85 15.67
C ARG A 96 -5.53 14.90 15.44
N PHE A 97 -6.78 14.45 15.57
CA PHE A 97 -8.01 15.22 15.37
C PHE A 97 -8.97 14.97 16.54
N PRO A 98 -9.04 15.87 17.53
CA PRO A 98 -10.00 15.80 18.63
C PRO A 98 -11.46 15.90 18.12
N PRO A 99 -12.46 15.45 18.91
CA PRO A 99 -13.87 15.65 18.58
C PRO A 99 -14.19 17.11 18.23
N GLY A 100 -14.97 17.33 17.18
CA GLY A 100 -15.34 18.63 16.66
C GLY A 100 -14.31 19.27 15.72
N SER A 101 -13.10 18.73 15.60
CA SER A 101 -12.10 19.28 14.68
C SER A 101 -12.38 18.89 13.22
N THR A 102 -11.94 19.75 12.30
CA THR A 102 -11.89 19.46 10.87
C THR A 102 -10.76 18.47 10.61
N VAL A 103 -11.08 17.38 9.90
CA VAL A 103 -10.15 16.34 9.46
C VAL A 103 -9.64 16.64 8.06
N TYR A 104 -10.58 16.87 7.13
CA TYR A 104 -10.31 17.26 5.74
C TYR A 104 -10.82 18.66 5.50
N ALA A 105 -9.96 19.55 4.99
CA ALA A 105 -10.33 20.94 4.75
C ALA A 105 -11.47 21.07 3.73
N ASP A 106 -11.45 20.24 2.68
CA ASP A 106 -12.46 20.16 1.65
C ASP A 106 -12.31 18.84 0.88
N ARG A 107 -13.26 18.56 -0.02
CA ARG A 107 -13.25 17.40 -0.93
C ARG A 107 -12.85 17.76 -2.37
N LYS A 108 -12.32 18.97 -2.60
CA LYS A 108 -11.97 19.48 -3.92
C LYS A 108 -10.54 19.06 -4.25
N LEU A 109 -10.45 17.86 -4.78
CA LEU A 109 -9.17 17.21 -5.08
C LEU A 109 -8.64 17.66 -6.44
N VAL A 110 -7.39 18.09 -6.49
CA VAL A 110 -6.69 18.47 -7.71
C VAL A 110 -6.22 17.21 -8.42
N ARG A 111 -6.45 17.15 -9.74
CA ARG A 111 -5.96 16.04 -10.55
C ARG A 111 -4.46 16.15 -10.81
N ASP A 112 -3.75 15.05 -10.55
CA ASP A 112 -2.30 14.95 -10.73
C ASP A 112 -1.95 13.54 -11.24
N ASP A 113 -1.49 13.43 -12.48
CA ASP A 113 -1.09 12.18 -13.13
C ASP A 113 0.27 11.68 -12.62
N GLY A 114 1.16 12.59 -12.21
CA GLY A 114 2.46 12.27 -11.61
C GLY A 114 2.33 11.56 -10.27
N LEU A 115 1.24 11.79 -9.53
CA LEU A 115 0.96 11.13 -8.26
C LEU A 115 0.84 9.61 -8.40
N VAL A 116 0.20 9.15 -9.47
CA VAL A 116 -0.02 7.73 -9.75
C VAL A 116 1.32 6.99 -9.91
N TYR A 117 2.26 7.59 -10.62
CA TYR A 117 3.62 7.04 -10.76
C TYR A 117 4.35 6.96 -9.41
N GLN A 118 4.20 7.97 -8.55
CA GLN A 118 4.83 7.98 -7.23
C GLN A 118 4.28 6.86 -6.33
N ILE A 119 2.95 6.66 -6.34
CA ILE A 119 2.28 5.57 -5.62
C ILE A 119 2.81 4.22 -6.13
N PHE A 120 2.83 4.02 -7.45
CA PHE A 120 3.32 2.78 -8.07
C PHE A 120 4.78 2.50 -7.70
N ASN A 121 5.65 3.50 -7.83
CA ASN A 121 7.07 3.36 -7.54
C ASN A 121 7.33 2.99 -6.07
N GLU A 122 6.58 3.56 -5.13
CA GLU A 122 6.79 3.29 -3.71
C GLU A 122 6.19 1.95 -3.27
N MET A 123 4.92 1.68 -3.61
CA MET A 123 4.19 0.54 -3.07
C MET A 123 4.40 -0.74 -3.88
N ILE A 124 4.43 -0.65 -5.21
CA ILE A 124 4.53 -1.80 -6.10
C ILE A 124 6.00 -2.08 -6.46
N SER A 125 6.67 -1.10 -7.08
CA SER A 125 8.04 -1.30 -7.57
C SER A 125 9.01 -1.65 -6.44
N LYS A 126 9.01 -0.85 -5.36
CA LYS A 126 9.88 -1.08 -4.19
C LYS A 126 9.28 -2.02 -3.13
N GLY A 127 8.02 -2.43 -3.27
CA GLY A 127 7.34 -3.29 -2.29
C GLY A 127 7.17 -2.66 -0.90
N ARG A 128 7.22 -1.33 -0.77
CA ARG A 128 7.16 -0.63 0.54
C ARG A 128 5.72 -0.35 0.95
N VAL A 129 4.96 -1.43 1.14
CA VAL A 129 3.54 -1.39 1.47
C VAL A 129 3.34 -1.06 2.96
N PRO A 130 2.57 -0.03 3.32
CA PRO A 130 2.24 0.28 4.71
C PRO A 130 1.43 -0.82 5.40
N TRP A 131 1.57 -0.96 6.73
CA TRP A 131 0.95 -2.03 7.53
C TRP A 131 -0.58 -2.12 7.39
N TYR A 132 -1.24 -1.02 7.03
CA TYR A 132 -2.69 -0.93 6.94
C TYR A 132 -3.27 -1.42 5.61
N LEU A 133 -2.43 -1.60 4.57
CA LEU A 133 -2.87 -2.16 3.29
C LEU A 133 -2.78 -3.68 3.31
N ASN A 134 -3.88 -4.35 3.00
CA ASN A 134 -3.92 -5.80 2.84
C ASN A 134 -3.84 -6.20 1.35
N TYR A 135 -3.86 -7.51 1.10
CA TYR A 135 -3.79 -8.07 -0.26
C TYR A 135 -4.88 -7.53 -1.19
N GLU A 136 -6.12 -7.40 -0.71
CA GLU A 136 -7.25 -6.88 -1.49
C GLU A 136 -7.13 -5.38 -1.75
N ASP A 137 -6.58 -4.60 -0.82
CA ASP A 137 -6.32 -3.18 -1.02
C ASP A 137 -5.32 -2.95 -2.14
N LEU A 138 -4.29 -3.79 -2.24
CA LEU A 138 -3.30 -3.70 -3.30
C LEU A 138 -3.92 -3.94 -4.68
N GLY A 139 -4.86 -4.87 -4.79
CA GLY A 139 -5.63 -5.10 -6.04
C GLY A 139 -6.57 -3.94 -6.41
N LYS A 140 -6.88 -3.06 -5.46
CA LYS A 140 -7.77 -1.90 -5.63
C LYS A 140 -7.05 -0.56 -5.50
N LEU A 141 -5.71 -0.57 -5.50
CA LEU A 141 -4.89 0.59 -5.14
C LEU A 141 -5.16 1.82 -6.02
N PHE A 142 -5.43 1.61 -7.31
CA PHE A 142 -5.65 2.67 -8.31
C PHE A 142 -7.09 2.73 -8.82
N GLU A 143 -8.06 2.22 -8.04
CA GLU A 143 -9.48 2.22 -8.43
C GLU A 143 -10.01 3.64 -8.70
N THR A 144 -9.43 4.66 -8.07
CA THR A 144 -9.90 6.04 -8.19
C THR A 144 -9.04 6.92 -9.11
N ALA A 145 -7.97 6.37 -9.70
CA ALA A 145 -6.99 7.08 -10.51
C ALA A 145 -7.59 7.71 -11.78
N GLU A 146 -8.60 7.10 -12.40
CA GLU A 146 -9.27 7.72 -13.55
C GLU A 146 -9.96 9.03 -13.15
N SER A 147 -10.72 9.00 -12.05
CA SER A 147 -11.48 10.16 -11.57
C SER A 147 -10.58 11.28 -10.97
N HIS A 148 -9.49 10.89 -10.31
CA HIS A 148 -8.65 11.80 -9.52
C HIS A 148 -7.27 12.08 -10.12
N ALA A 149 -6.83 11.36 -11.13
CA ALA A 149 -5.55 11.58 -11.79
C ALA A 149 -5.64 11.60 -13.32
N ASN A 150 -6.83 11.39 -13.90
CA ASN A 150 -7.06 11.30 -15.35
C ASN A 150 -6.18 10.24 -16.04
N VAL A 151 -5.68 9.26 -15.27
CA VAL A 151 -4.90 8.14 -15.78
C VAL A 151 -5.85 6.99 -16.00
N ARG A 152 -6.04 6.63 -17.28
CA ARG A 152 -6.77 5.42 -17.68
C ARG A 152 -5.79 4.28 -17.84
N PHE A 153 -5.81 3.35 -16.90
CA PHE A 153 -5.22 2.04 -17.13
C PHE A 153 -6.23 1.22 -17.95
N GLY A 154 -5.85 0.64 -19.09
CA GLY A 154 -6.74 -0.29 -19.81
C GLY A 154 -6.79 -1.63 -19.08
N ALA A 155 -7.97 -2.27 -18.96
CA ALA A 155 -8.16 -3.55 -18.24
C ALA A 155 -7.63 -3.56 -16.77
N ILE A 156 -8.02 -2.53 -16.01
CA ILE A 156 -7.48 -2.11 -14.70
C ILE A 156 -7.38 -3.22 -13.67
N HIS A 157 -8.46 -3.96 -13.45
CA HIS A 157 -8.49 -4.85 -12.29
C HIS A 157 -7.50 -6.01 -12.43
N ALA A 158 -7.48 -6.65 -13.60
CA ALA A 158 -6.60 -7.78 -13.86
C ALA A 158 -5.12 -7.40 -13.74
N ILE A 159 -4.69 -6.25 -14.26
CA ILE A 159 -3.28 -5.82 -14.18
C ILE A 159 -2.88 -5.48 -12.73
N LEU A 160 -3.75 -4.80 -11.98
CA LEU A 160 -3.49 -4.48 -10.58
C LEU A 160 -3.46 -5.72 -9.69
N GLU A 161 -4.40 -6.65 -9.91
CA GLU A 161 -4.40 -7.96 -9.27
C GLU A 161 -3.16 -8.77 -9.64
N MET A 162 -2.68 -8.67 -10.89
CA MET A 162 -1.42 -9.28 -11.31
C MET A 162 -0.23 -8.70 -10.56
N PHE A 163 -0.15 -7.37 -10.39
CA PHE A 163 0.90 -6.76 -9.58
C PHE A 163 0.82 -7.20 -8.12
N ALA A 164 -0.36 -7.17 -7.51
CA ALA A 164 -0.58 -7.62 -6.13
C ALA A 164 -0.17 -9.10 -5.96
N ALA A 165 -0.58 -9.97 -6.88
CA ALA A 165 -0.21 -11.39 -6.90
C ALA A 165 1.31 -11.58 -7.11
N ALA A 166 1.94 -10.76 -7.97
CA ALA A 166 3.36 -10.86 -8.27
C ALA A 166 4.25 -10.44 -7.11
N ILE A 167 3.80 -9.55 -6.22
CA ILE A 167 4.58 -9.06 -5.07
C ILE A 167 4.21 -9.73 -3.74
N ALA A 168 3.06 -10.40 -3.64
CA ALA A 168 2.63 -11.07 -2.42
C ALA A 168 3.20 -12.50 -2.32
N ARG A 169 3.80 -12.83 -1.17
CA ARG A 169 4.37 -14.14 -0.86
C ARG A 169 3.82 -14.70 0.45
N ASP A 170 3.94 -16.02 0.61
CA ASP A 170 3.64 -16.69 1.89
C ASP A 170 4.53 -16.09 2.99
N PRO A 171 3.97 -15.69 4.14
CA PRO A 171 4.75 -15.17 5.27
C PRO A 171 5.80 -16.15 5.81
N ASN A 172 5.59 -17.46 5.66
CA ASN A 172 6.52 -18.47 6.12
C ASN A 172 7.53 -18.91 5.03
N ASP A 173 7.19 -18.71 3.76
CA ASP A 173 7.98 -19.16 2.62
C ASP A 173 7.92 -18.18 1.44
N ARG A 174 8.93 -17.32 1.33
CA ARG A 174 8.99 -16.26 0.31
C ARG A 174 9.11 -16.76 -1.13
N THR A 175 9.32 -18.06 -1.34
CA THR A 175 9.34 -18.66 -2.68
C THR A 175 7.93 -18.96 -3.21
N LYS A 176 6.93 -19.07 -2.32
CA LYS A 176 5.55 -19.38 -2.68
C LYS A 176 4.72 -18.11 -2.83
N PHE A 177 3.97 -18.04 -3.93
CA PHE A 177 3.00 -16.98 -4.14
C PHE A 177 1.85 -17.10 -3.13
N TYR A 178 1.46 -15.96 -2.55
CA TYR A 178 0.41 -15.92 -1.52
C TYR A 178 -0.92 -16.48 -2.02
N ARG A 179 -1.28 -16.24 -3.30
CA ARG A 179 -2.50 -16.78 -3.92
C ARG A 179 -2.61 -18.32 -3.92
N HIS A 180 -1.50 -19.05 -3.80
CA HIS A 180 -1.51 -20.52 -3.77
C HIS A 180 -1.73 -21.07 -2.35
N VAL A 181 -1.49 -20.25 -1.33
CA VAL A 181 -1.65 -20.61 0.09
C VAL A 181 -2.77 -19.83 0.76
N TYR A 182 -3.50 -19.02 -0.01
CA TYR A 182 -4.58 -18.18 0.48
C TYR A 182 -5.71 -19.05 1.02
N GLU A 183 -6.02 -18.87 2.29
CA GLU A 183 -7.14 -19.51 2.96
C GLU A 183 -7.96 -18.43 3.68
N GLU A 184 -9.27 -18.54 3.55
CA GLU A 184 -10.23 -17.66 4.21
C GLU A 184 -10.95 -18.41 5.33
N ILE A 185 -11.01 -17.81 6.52
CA ILE A 185 -11.73 -18.35 7.67
C ILE A 185 -12.67 -17.25 8.19
N ASN A 186 -13.98 -17.51 8.17
CA ASN A 186 -15.03 -16.58 8.63
C ASN A 186 -14.96 -15.19 7.97
N GLY A 187 -14.78 -15.12 6.65
CA GLY A 187 -14.76 -13.82 5.96
C GLY A 187 -13.42 -13.09 6.03
N LYS A 188 -12.36 -13.74 6.55
CA LYS A 188 -11.06 -13.11 6.81
C LYS A 188 -9.90 -13.99 6.34
N PRO A 189 -8.84 -13.39 5.78
CA PRO A 189 -7.64 -14.15 5.44
C PRO A 189 -7.00 -14.74 6.71
N LYS A 190 -6.65 -16.03 6.65
CA LYS A 190 -6.04 -16.77 7.76
C LYS A 190 -4.67 -16.22 8.17
N SER A 191 -3.90 -15.73 7.21
CA SER A 191 -2.59 -15.09 7.41
C SER A 191 -2.49 -13.85 6.52
N LEU A 192 -1.57 -12.93 6.83
CA LEU A 192 -1.28 -11.78 5.96
C LEU A 192 -0.07 -12.12 5.06
N PRO A 193 -0.05 -11.64 3.81
CA PRO A 193 1.10 -11.87 2.94
C PRO A 193 2.34 -11.11 3.43
N THR A 194 3.51 -11.64 3.10
CA THR A 194 4.73 -10.82 3.06
C THR A 194 4.88 -10.20 1.67
N VAL A 195 5.20 -8.92 1.60
CA VAL A 195 5.40 -8.21 0.34
C VAL A 195 6.88 -8.17 -0.02
N ILE A 196 7.19 -8.45 -1.29
CA ILE A 196 8.53 -8.27 -1.86
C ILE A 196 8.52 -7.13 -2.90
N PRO A 197 9.66 -6.50 -3.20
CA PRO A 197 9.75 -5.56 -4.31
C PRO A 197 9.43 -6.25 -5.64
N PHE A 198 8.65 -5.60 -6.51
CA PHE A 198 8.39 -6.12 -7.86
C PHE A 198 9.68 -6.28 -8.67
N VAL A 199 10.65 -5.39 -8.46
CA VAL A 199 11.97 -5.43 -9.13
C VAL A 199 12.93 -6.46 -8.52
N SER A 200 12.49 -7.27 -7.53
CA SER A 200 13.36 -8.26 -6.88
C SER A 200 13.72 -9.37 -7.85
N ILE A 201 15.00 -9.51 -8.17
CA ILE A 201 15.50 -10.62 -9.00
C ILE A 201 15.50 -11.92 -8.20
N THR A 202 15.74 -11.86 -6.89
CA THR A 202 15.81 -13.04 -6.01
C THR A 202 14.52 -13.85 -5.96
N PHE A 203 13.38 -13.16 -5.90
CA PHE A 203 12.07 -13.79 -5.71
C PHE A 203 11.04 -13.45 -6.80
N GLY A 204 11.38 -12.55 -7.73
CA GLY A 204 10.52 -12.17 -8.86
C GLY A 204 10.75 -13.01 -10.12
N THR A 205 11.90 -13.68 -10.24
CA THR A 205 12.22 -14.54 -11.39
C THR A 205 11.94 -16.00 -11.07
N THR A 206 11.20 -16.70 -11.93
CA THR A 206 10.78 -18.10 -11.72
C THR A 206 11.72 -19.13 -12.34
N ASN A 207 12.56 -18.71 -13.29
CA ASN A 207 13.49 -19.58 -14.01
C ASN A 207 14.95 -19.10 -13.89
N THR A 208 15.89 -20.02 -14.13
CA THR A 208 17.33 -19.81 -13.94
C THR A 208 17.90 -18.90 -15.02
N THR A 209 17.44 -19.06 -16.26
CA THR A 209 17.91 -18.25 -17.38
C THR A 209 17.58 -16.77 -17.18
N SER A 210 16.39 -16.44 -16.65
CA SER A 210 15.99 -15.07 -16.34
C SER A 210 16.73 -14.48 -15.14
N ARG A 211 17.19 -15.32 -14.20
CA ARG A 211 18.09 -14.90 -13.11
C ARG A 211 19.47 -14.52 -13.65
N LEU A 212 20.01 -15.31 -14.57
CA LEU A 212 21.38 -15.17 -15.05
C LEU A 212 21.55 -14.17 -16.20
N MET A 213 20.51 -13.94 -17.01
CA MET A 213 20.57 -13.03 -18.18
C MET A 213 20.20 -11.57 -17.89
N GLY A 214 19.81 -11.25 -16.65
CA GLY A 214 19.45 -9.88 -16.24
C GLY A 214 20.66 -8.97 -15.97
N SER A 215 20.41 -7.66 -15.81
CA SER A 215 21.46 -6.64 -15.56
C SER A 215 22.20 -6.76 -14.22
N TYR A 216 21.78 -7.68 -13.35
CA TYR A 216 22.38 -7.93 -12.02
C TYR A 216 22.76 -9.42 -11.91
N VAL A 217 23.65 -9.87 -12.80
CA VAL A 217 24.09 -11.27 -12.90
C VAL A 217 24.62 -11.81 -11.57
N ASP A 218 25.32 -11.00 -10.76
CA ASP A 218 25.83 -11.41 -9.45
C ASP A 218 24.71 -11.68 -8.42
N GLU A 219 23.68 -10.84 -8.37
CA GLU A 219 22.50 -11.05 -7.52
C GLU A 219 21.64 -12.22 -8.06
N GLY A 220 21.58 -12.36 -9.38
CA GLY A 220 20.93 -13.47 -10.07
C GLY A 220 21.59 -14.82 -9.80
N MET A 221 22.93 -14.86 -9.77
CA MET A 221 23.71 -16.05 -9.49
C MET A 221 23.56 -16.48 -8.02
N ASN A 222 23.66 -15.54 -7.07
CA ASN A 222 23.37 -15.82 -5.66
C ASN A 222 21.91 -16.26 -5.46
N SER A 223 20.96 -15.64 -6.16
CA SER A 223 19.55 -16.04 -6.15
C SER A 223 19.34 -17.48 -6.64
N ALA A 224 19.98 -17.86 -7.75
CA ALA A 224 19.87 -19.20 -8.31
C ALA A 224 20.47 -20.27 -7.39
N LEU A 225 21.49 -19.91 -6.60
CA LEU A 225 22.08 -20.79 -5.59
C LEU A 225 21.19 -20.93 -4.35
N VAL A 226 20.58 -19.84 -3.87
CA VAL A 226 19.74 -19.84 -2.65
C VAL A 226 18.36 -20.44 -2.91
N ASN A 227 17.79 -20.23 -4.11
CA ASN A 227 16.47 -20.74 -4.49
C ASN A 227 16.55 -21.41 -5.88
N PRO A 228 17.08 -22.64 -5.98
CA PRO A 228 17.25 -23.31 -7.26
C PRO A 228 15.90 -23.65 -7.91
N SER A 229 15.81 -23.52 -9.24
CA SER A 229 14.66 -24.00 -10.00
C SER A 229 14.68 -25.53 -10.04
N THR A 230 13.52 -26.14 -9.83
CA THR A 230 13.36 -27.62 -9.82
C THR A 230 12.84 -28.16 -11.14
N ARG A 231 12.37 -27.29 -12.04
CA ARG A 231 11.85 -27.62 -13.35
C ARG A 231 12.21 -26.51 -14.34
N ASN A 232 12.58 -26.89 -15.56
CA ASN A 232 12.77 -25.93 -16.65
C ASN A 232 11.42 -25.35 -17.10
N GLU A 233 11.43 -24.10 -17.55
CA GLU A 233 10.29 -23.49 -18.24
C GLU A 233 10.45 -23.64 -19.76
N ASP A 234 9.35 -23.61 -20.53
CA ASP A 234 9.35 -23.84 -21.98
C ASP A 234 10.35 -22.93 -22.73
N MET A 235 10.49 -21.69 -22.28
CA MET A 235 11.48 -20.74 -22.81
C MET A 235 12.93 -21.17 -22.58
N GLU A 236 13.24 -21.81 -21.44
CA GLU A 236 14.57 -22.35 -21.18
C GLU A 236 14.88 -23.55 -22.06
N ASP A 237 13.90 -24.41 -22.30
CA ASP A 237 14.06 -25.57 -23.18
C ASP A 237 14.27 -25.15 -24.64
N MET A 238 13.68 -24.03 -25.08
CA MET A 238 13.94 -23.45 -26.40
C MET A 238 15.37 -22.87 -26.53
N LEU A 239 15.91 -22.25 -25.49
CA LEU A 239 17.25 -21.64 -25.49
C LEU A 239 18.39 -22.66 -25.33
N ARG A 240 18.08 -23.87 -24.85
CA ARG A 240 19.04 -24.97 -24.67
C ARG A 240 19.17 -25.87 -25.91
N ARG A 241 18.38 -25.63 -26.95
CA ARG A 241 18.48 -26.28 -28.26
C ARG A 241 19.34 -25.46 -29.20
#